data_AF-A0A4U7D5X0-F1
#
_entry.id   AF-A0A4U7D5X0-F1
#
_cell.length_a   1.000
_cell.length_b   1.000
_cell.length_c   1.000
_cell.angle_alpha   90.00
_cell.angle_beta   90.00
_cell.angle_gamma   90.00
#
_symmetry.space_group_name_H-M   'P 1'
#
loop_
_entity.id
_entity.type
_entity.pdbx_description
1 polymer ?
#
loop_
_entity_poly.entity_id
_entity_poly.type
_entity_poly.pdbx_seq_one_letter_code
_entity_poly.pdbx_strand_id
1 'polypeptide(L)'
;MTEMGGYRDRVAQVDLGGGEVSYRGIDDDDAEKYIGARGLGVKYVFDKGPDVDPLGPENRLAFMTGPLTGTQTVMSGRIALVTKSP
;
A
#
# COMPACT_ATOMS: atom_id res chain seq x y z
N MET A 1 9.50 6.23 -8.15
CA MET A 1 10.29 5.07 -7.66
C MET A 1 11.17 5.66 -6.61
N THR A 2 11.02 5.21 -5.37
CA THR A 2 11.70 5.89 -4.26
C THR A 2 13.08 5.34 -4.02
N GLU A 3 14.04 6.26 -3.87
CA GLU A 3 15.43 5.94 -3.51
C GLU A 3 15.64 6.01 -1.98
N MET A 4 14.57 6.26 -1.20
CA MET A 4 14.65 6.33 0.26
C MET A 4 14.97 4.97 0.89
N GLY A 5 15.85 4.98 1.89
CA GLY A 5 16.22 3.78 2.63
C GLY A 5 15.05 3.13 3.38
N GLY A 6 15.05 1.80 3.45
CA GLY A 6 14.03 1.00 4.14
C GLY A 6 12.89 0.51 3.24
N TYR A 7 12.64 1.17 2.12
CA TYR A 7 11.66 0.69 1.13
C TYR A 7 12.28 -0.38 0.22
N ARG A 8 11.46 -1.37 -0.14
CA ARG A 8 11.80 -2.31 -1.23
C ARG A 8 11.45 -1.77 -2.61
N ASP A 9 10.72 -0.66 -2.66
CA ASP A 9 10.25 0.02 -3.87
C ASP A 9 9.62 -0.90 -4.93
N ARG A 10 8.89 -1.92 -4.48
CA ARG A 10 8.24 -2.89 -5.36
C ARG A 10 6.87 -3.28 -4.80
N VAL A 11 5.85 -2.58 -5.28
CA VAL A 11 4.44 -2.77 -4.90
C VAL A 11 3.74 -3.56 -5.99
N ALA A 12 3.17 -4.71 -5.63
CA ALA A 12 2.33 -5.49 -6.53
C ALA A 12 0.93 -4.86 -6.62
N GLN A 13 0.42 -4.71 -7.84
CA GLN A 13 -0.99 -4.48 -8.12
C GLN A 13 -1.56 -5.75 -8.72
N VAL A 14 -2.56 -6.31 -8.04
CA VAL A 14 -3.19 -7.57 -8.43
C VAL A 14 -4.63 -7.28 -8.80
N ASP A 15 -4.98 -7.49 -10.06
CA ASP A 15 -6.37 -7.47 -10.53
C ASP A 15 -6.92 -8.89 -10.49
N LEU A 16 -7.85 -9.13 -9.56
CA LEU A 16 -8.50 -10.44 -9.39
C LEU A 16 -9.58 -10.71 -10.43
N GLY A 17 -10.17 -9.67 -11.04
CA GLY A 17 -11.16 -9.81 -12.10
C GLY A 17 -10.51 -10.13 -13.44
N GLY A 18 -9.40 -9.44 -13.75
CA GLY A 18 -8.61 -9.66 -14.98
C GLY A 18 -7.57 -10.78 -14.88
N GLY A 19 -7.17 -11.17 -13.66
CA GLY A 19 -6.12 -12.19 -13.43
C GLY A 19 -4.69 -11.68 -13.68
N GLU A 20 -4.49 -10.36 -13.70
CA GLU A 20 -3.19 -9.74 -13.99
C GLU A 20 -2.45 -9.34 -12.69
N VAL A 21 -1.12 -9.47 -12.73
CA VAL A 21 -0.23 -8.93 -11.70
C VAL A 21 0.78 -7.99 -12.36
N SER A 22 0.75 -6.73 -11.98
CA SER A 22 1.76 -5.74 -12.36
C SER A 22 2.52 -5.27 -11.12
N TYR A 23 3.70 -4.69 -11.34
CA TYR A 23 4.53 -4.13 -10.28
C TYR A 23 4.81 -2.67 -10.59
N ARG A 24 4.81 -1.84 -9.54
CA ARG A 24 5.24 -0.45 -9.62
C ARG A 24 6.10 -0.07 -8.42
N GLY A 25 6.88 0.98 -8.58
CA GLY A 25 7.51 1.65 -7.45
C GLY A 25 6.52 2.50 -6.64
N ILE A 26 7.03 2.98 -5.52
CA ILE A 26 6.45 4.01 -4.67
C ILE A 26 6.90 5.36 -5.24
N ASP A 27 6.01 6.34 -5.21
CA ASP A 27 6.36 7.71 -5.57
C ASP A 27 7.12 8.38 -4.42
N ASP A 28 8.14 9.20 -4.71
CA ASP A 28 8.97 9.81 -3.66
C ASP A 28 8.15 10.75 -2.77
N ASP A 29 7.26 11.54 -3.36
CA ASP A 29 6.39 12.45 -2.60
C ASP A 29 5.46 11.65 -1.68
N ASP A 30 4.93 10.52 -2.17
CA ASP A 30 4.08 9.64 -1.37
C ASP A 30 4.87 8.98 -0.22
N ALA A 31 6.11 8.53 -0.50
CA ALA A 31 6.99 7.93 0.50
C ALA A 31 7.36 8.93 1.61
N GLU A 32 7.60 10.20 1.25
CA GLU A 32 7.89 11.26 2.22
C GLU A 32 6.65 11.65 3.03
N LYS A 33 5.51 11.87 2.37
CA LYS A 33 4.27 12.34 3.02
C LYS A 33 3.61 11.27 3.88
N TYR A 34 3.65 10.01 3.43
CA TYR A 34 2.85 8.93 4.03
C TYR A 34 3.69 7.80 4.62
N ILE A 35 5.02 7.87 4.49
CA ILE A 35 5.97 6.92 5.04
C ILE A 35 5.70 5.52 4.46
N GLY A 36 4.86 4.72 5.10
CA GLY A 36 4.53 3.38 4.63
C GLY A 36 3.38 2.77 5.43
N ALA A 37 3.24 1.45 5.32
CA ALA A 37 2.21 0.68 6.01
C ALA A 37 0.82 1.33 5.84
N ARG A 38 0.23 1.80 6.94
CA ARG A 38 -1.09 2.43 6.94
C ARG A 38 -1.14 3.69 6.07
N GLY A 39 -0.11 4.53 6.07
CA GLY A 39 -0.15 5.81 5.34
C GLY A 39 -0.29 5.59 3.84
N LEU A 40 0.65 4.87 3.23
CA LEU A 40 0.57 4.49 1.81
C LEU A 40 -0.67 3.65 1.50
N GLY A 41 -1.07 2.74 2.41
CA GLY A 41 -2.29 1.95 2.25
C GLY A 41 -3.55 2.80 2.13
N VAL A 42 -3.71 3.80 3.01
CA VAL A 42 -4.84 4.74 2.96
C VAL A 42 -4.79 5.55 1.67
N LYS A 43 -3.63 6.07 1.28
CA LYS A 43 -3.47 6.80 0.02
C LYS A 43 -3.94 5.96 -1.18
N TYR A 44 -3.48 4.72 -1.30
CA TYR A 44 -3.84 3.86 -2.44
C TYR A 44 -5.31 3.43 -2.46
N VAL A 45 -5.95 3.30 -1.30
CA VAL A 45 -7.39 3.05 -1.20
C VAL A 45 -8.16 4.32 -1.61
N PHE A 46 -7.76 5.49 -1.10
CA PHE A 46 -8.41 6.76 -1.42
C PHE A 46 -8.20 7.25 -2.85
N ASP A 47 -7.16 6.78 -3.56
CA ASP A 47 -6.96 7.06 -4.99
C ASP A 47 -8.17 6.61 -5.86
N LYS A 48 -9.00 5.68 -5.35
CA LYS A 48 -10.25 5.25 -6.01
C LYS A 48 -11.46 6.15 -5.71
N GLY A 49 -11.31 7.10 -4.79
CA GLY A 49 -12.35 8.03 -4.35
C GLY A 49 -13.11 7.53 -3.10
N PRO A 50 -13.73 8.46 -2.35
CA PRO A 50 -14.43 8.13 -1.11
C PRO A 50 -15.76 7.39 -1.33
N ASP A 51 -16.37 7.52 -2.50
CA ASP A 51 -17.72 7.05 -2.80
C ASP A 51 -17.80 5.59 -3.29
N VAL A 52 -16.65 4.91 -3.39
CA VAL A 52 -16.56 3.50 -3.79
C VAL A 52 -17.42 2.62 -2.90
N ASP A 53 -18.21 1.71 -3.48
CA ASP A 53 -18.93 0.69 -2.73
C ASP A 53 -17.93 -0.21 -1.98
N PRO A 54 -18.00 -0.34 -0.64
CA PRO A 54 -17.08 -1.18 0.12
C PRO A 54 -17.09 -2.66 -0.27
N LEU A 55 -18.16 -3.16 -0.88
CA LEU A 55 -18.22 -4.54 -1.38
C LEU A 55 -18.09 -4.63 -2.91
N GLY A 56 -17.90 -3.49 -3.58
CA GLY A 56 -17.74 -3.41 -5.02
C GLY A 56 -16.31 -3.71 -5.50
N PRO A 57 -16.14 -4.03 -6.80
CA PRO A 57 -14.84 -4.39 -7.38
C PRO A 57 -13.82 -3.24 -7.39
N GLU A 58 -14.28 -1.99 -7.23
CA GLU A 58 -13.40 -0.82 -7.14
C GLU A 58 -12.77 -0.64 -5.76
N ASN A 59 -13.27 -1.31 -4.71
CA ASN A 59 -12.69 -1.23 -3.38
C ASN A 59 -11.37 -1.99 -3.32
N ARG A 60 -10.30 -1.30 -2.95
CA ARG A 60 -8.96 -1.89 -2.85
C ARG A 60 -8.72 -2.46 -1.46
N LEU A 61 -8.21 -3.69 -1.42
CA LEU A 61 -7.61 -4.26 -0.22
C LEU A 61 -6.09 -4.15 -0.30
N ALA A 62 -5.51 -3.24 0.49
CA ALA A 62 -4.08 -2.98 0.50
C ALA A 62 -3.38 -3.74 1.64
N PHE A 63 -2.43 -4.61 1.27
CA PHE A 63 -1.51 -5.28 2.18
C PHE A 63 -0.19 -4.53 2.19
N MET A 64 0.08 -3.78 3.26
CA MET A 64 1.20 -2.83 3.27
C MET A 64 2.15 -3.09 4.43
N THR A 65 3.44 -2.94 4.15
CA THR A 65 4.53 -2.90 5.14
C THR A 65 5.08 -1.49 5.27
N GLY A 66 5.76 -1.20 6.38
CA GLY A 66 6.47 0.05 6.59
C GLY A 66 7.95 -0.08 6.23
N PRO A 67 8.69 1.04 6.13
CA PRO A 67 10.13 1.03 5.80
C PRO A 67 10.99 0.31 6.84
N LEU A 68 10.50 0.18 8.09
CA LEU A 68 11.19 -0.57 9.13
C LEU A 68 10.85 -2.06 9.12
N THR A 69 9.80 -2.49 8.40
CA THR A 69 9.32 -3.86 8.46
C THR A 69 10.39 -4.84 7.94
N GLY A 70 10.73 -5.84 8.75
CA GLY A 70 11.75 -6.83 8.41
C GLY A 70 13.19 -6.40 8.69
N THR A 71 13.41 -5.23 9.28
CA THR A 71 14.73 -4.78 9.77
C THR A 71 15.00 -5.26 11.21
N GLN A 72 16.21 -5.02 11.72
CA GLN A 72 16.58 -5.32 13.11
C GLN A 72 16.00 -4.37 14.16
N THR A 73 15.21 -3.37 13.76
CA THR A 73 14.52 -2.49 14.71
C THR A 73 13.56 -3.29 15.58
N VAL A 74 13.54 -3.00 16.88
CA VAL A 74 12.66 -3.66 17.85
C VAL A 74 11.19 -3.49 17.46
N MET A 75 10.42 -4.58 17.49
CA MET A 75 8.99 -4.64 17.12
C MET A 75 8.66 -4.27 15.66
N SER A 76 9.57 -4.49 14.72
CA SER A 76 9.39 -4.18 13.29
C SER A 76 8.50 -5.16 12.51
N GLY A 77 7.99 -6.25 13.11
CA GLY A 77 7.26 -7.31 12.39
C GLY A 77 5.80 -7.02 12.02
N ARG A 78 5.38 -5.75 11.89
CA ARG A 78 3.96 -5.41 11.65
C ARG A 78 3.62 -5.27 10.17
N ILE A 79 2.36 -5.59 9.86
CA ILE A 79 1.68 -5.33 8.59
C ILE A 79 0.45 -4.46 8.84
N ALA A 80 0.04 -3.70 7.83
CA ALA A 80 -1.20 -2.95 7.82
C ALA A 80 -2.09 -3.45 6.68
N LEU A 81 -3.32 -3.84 7.03
CA LEU A 81 -4.39 -4.14 6.08
C LEU A 81 -5.32 -2.94 6.04
N VAL A 82 -5.53 -2.39 4.85
CA VAL A 82 -6.32 -1.18 4.67
C VAL A 82 -7.32 -1.40 3.55
N THR A 83 -8.59 -1.09 3.82
CA THR A 83 -9.70 -1.15 2.87
C THR A 83 -10.83 -0.24 3.37
N LYS A 84 -11.80 0.10 2.51
CA LYS A 84 -13.06 0.68 2.96
C LYS A 84 -13.91 -0.39 3.65
N SER A 85 -14.39 -0.10 4.86
CA SER A 85 -15.29 -1.00 5.59
C SER A 85 -16.69 -0.99 4.97
N PRO A 86 -17.38 -2.15 4.90
CA PRO A 86 -18.83 -2.22 4.73
C PRO A 86 -19.59 -1.46 5.81
#